data_AF-A0A958SUM3-F1
#
_entry.id   AF-A0A958SUM3-F1
#
_cell.length_a   1.000
_cell.length_b   1.000
_cell.length_c   1.000
_cell.angle_alpha   90.00
_cell.angle_beta   90.00
_cell.angle_gamma   90.00
#
_symmetry.space_group_name_H-M   'P 1'
#
loop_
_entity.id
_entity.type
_entity.pdbx_description
1 polymer ?
#
loop_
_entity_poly.entity_id
_entity_poly.type
_entity_poly.pdbx_seq_one_letter_code
_entity_poly.pdbx_strand_id
1 'polypeptide(L)'
;MCYLFTKNTVLLFVLTLLSCGKLFTSEDQSTKHEVAVGSKIPDAAQTDKGTPIVGANRTEKYIPLLKGKRVGIVANQTSVIFKDKNRTHLVDSLLALQVNVVTVFSPEHGFRGQADAAEHVADGVDTKTGLPIISLHGKTRKPLPEHLKAIDVMVFDIQDVGVRFYTYISTLHYVMEACAENNIPLIILDRPNPNGNYVDGPVLNPKHKSFVGMHPVALVHGMTIGEYAQMINGEKWLANGAQCNITVVTVENYTHDTPYSLLIKPSPN
;
A
#
# COMPACT_ATOMS: atom_id res chain seq x y z
N MET A 1 -14.09 -70.97 8.31
CA MET A 1 -15.22 -70.79 9.25
C MET A 1 -15.44 -69.28 9.38
N CYS A 2 -16.06 -68.65 8.38
CA CYS A 2 -17.51 -68.44 8.22
C CYS A 2 -18.05 -67.23 9.02
N TYR A 3 -18.49 -66.24 8.24
CA TYR A 3 -19.61 -65.31 8.45
C TYR A 3 -19.48 -64.22 9.52
N LEU A 4 -20.04 -63.01 9.39
CA LEU A 4 -20.57 -62.12 8.33
C LEU A 4 -21.26 -60.97 9.13
N PHE A 5 -21.30 -59.75 8.58
CA PHE A 5 -22.48 -58.85 8.49
C PHE A 5 -23.42 -58.66 9.74
N THR A 6 -23.99 -57.51 10.10
CA THR A 6 -24.21 -56.19 9.51
C THR A 6 -24.97 -55.34 10.55
N LYS A 7 -24.89 -54.02 10.40
CA LYS A 7 -25.97 -53.01 10.49
C LYS A 7 -27.22 -53.36 11.31
N ASN A 8 -27.62 -52.47 12.21
CA ASN A 8 -28.94 -51.86 12.03
C ASN A 8 -29.08 -50.47 12.65
N THR A 9 -29.56 -49.58 11.79
CA THR A 9 -29.90 -48.19 12.00
C THR A 9 -31.43 -48.12 12.12
N VAL A 10 -31.92 -47.08 12.80
CA VAL A 10 -33.29 -46.52 12.69
C VAL A 10 -34.39 -47.27 13.49
N LEU A 11 -35.12 -46.56 14.37
CA LEU A 11 -36.52 -46.12 14.10
C LEU A 11 -37.34 -45.74 15.37
N LEU A 12 -37.99 -44.56 15.27
CA LEU A 12 -39.27 -44.08 15.87
C LEU A 12 -39.33 -43.68 17.37
N PHE A 13 -39.60 -42.40 17.74
CA PHE A 13 -40.91 -41.66 17.82
C PHE A 13 -41.84 -42.26 18.91
N VAL A 14 -42.58 -41.57 19.80
CA VAL A 14 -43.20 -40.23 19.91
C VAL A 14 -43.66 -40.01 21.40
N LEU A 15 -44.07 -38.77 21.75
CA LEU A 15 -45.13 -38.37 22.72
C LEU A 15 -44.80 -38.48 24.23
N THR A 16 -45.14 -37.59 25.17
CA THR A 16 -45.60 -36.19 25.25
C THR A 16 -45.69 -35.83 26.74
N LEU A 17 -45.49 -34.55 27.07
CA LEU A 17 -46.17 -33.79 28.14
C LEU A 17 -46.19 -34.36 29.57
N LEU A 18 -45.34 -33.83 30.44
CA LEU A 18 -45.69 -33.60 31.85
C LEU A 18 -45.27 -32.19 32.26
N SER A 19 -46.32 -31.40 32.48
CA SER A 19 -46.35 -30.05 33.05
C SER A 19 -46.12 -30.08 34.57
N CYS A 20 -45.41 -29.07 35.07
CA CYS A 20 -45.72 -28.23 36.25
C CYS A 20 -44.52 -27.96 37.17
N GLY A 21 -44.38 -26.68 37.54
CA GLY A 21 -43.88 -26.28 38.85
C GLY A 21 -42.54 -25.55 38.87
N LYS A 22 -42.56 -24.25 38.55
CA LYS A 22 -41.53 -23.29 39.03
C LYS A 22 -41.78 -23.00 40.51
N LEU A 23 -40.72 -23.02 41.31
CA LEU A 23 -40.52 -22.08 42.43
C LEU A 23 -39.04 -22.16 42.85
N PHE A 24 -38.22 -21.17 42.47
CA PHE A 24 -37.06 -20.75 43.26
C PHE A 24 -36.77 -19.29 42.92
N THR A 25 -37.03 -18.46 43.92
CA THR A 25 -36.59 -17.08 44.06
C THR A 25 -35.11 -17.06 44.38
N SER A 26 -34.33 -16.22 43.69
CA SER A 26 -33.05 -15.74 44.22
C SER A 26 -33.00 -14.23 44.02
N GLU A 27 -32.86 -13.54 45.16
CA GLU A 27 -32.87 -12.10 45.33
C GLU A 27 -31.65 -11.42 44.68
N ASP A 28 -31.94 -10.22 44.21
CA ASP A 28 -31.00 -9.20 43.77
C ASP A 28 -30.27 -8.62 45.00
N GLN A 29 -28.94 -8.54 44.93
CA GLN A 29 -28.15 -7.72 45.84
C GLN A 29 -27.10 -6.92 45.06
N SER A 30 -27.50 -5.69 44.73
CA SER A 30 -26.59 -4.61 44.41
C SER A 30 -25.67 -4.32 45.59
N THR A 31 -24.35 -4.39 45.39
CA THR A 31 -23.38 -3.75 46.28
C THR A 31 -22.55 -2.77 45.45
N LYS A 32 -22.79 -1.48 45.72
CA LYS A 32 -22.02 -0.36 45.20
C LYS A 32 -20.66 -0.35 45.91
N HIS A 33 -19.60 -0.59 45.16
CA HIS A 33 -18.25 -0.19 45.56
C HIS A 33 -17.77 0.94 44.65
N GLU A 34 -17.84 2.17 45.17
CA GLU A 34 -17.10 3.30 44.63
C GLU A 34 -15.60 3.09 44.90
N VAL A 35 -14.84 2.87 43.83
CA VAL A 35 -13.38 3.00 43.85
C VAL A 35 -13.04 4.29 43.12
N ALA A 36 -12.59 5.28 43.88
CA ALA A 36 -12.03 6.51 43.36
C ALA A 36 -10.73 6.20 42.60
N VAL A 37 -10.78 6.24 41.27
CA VAL A 37 -9.57 6.26 40.43
C VAL A 37 -9.43 7.67 39.88
N GLY A 38 -8.71 8.50 40.63
CA GLY A 38 -8.08 9.69 40.09
C GLY A 38 -6.91 9.25 39.19
N SER A 39 -7.20 9.07 37.91
CA SER A 39 -6.17 8.99 36.86
C SER A 39 -6.30 10.23 36.01
N LYS A 40 -5.39 11.19 36.21
CA LYS A 40 -5.13 12.25 35.26
C LYS A 40 -4.59 11.57 34.00
N ILE A 41 -5.45 11.42 32.99
CA ILE A 41 -5.02 11.15 31.62
C ILE A 41 -4.11 12.33 31.22
N PRO A 42 -2.85 12.10 30.82
CA PRO A 42 -2.05 13.18 30.27
C PRO A 42 -2.75 13.66 29.01
N ASP A 43 -3.00 14.97 28.96
CA ASP A 43 -3.53 15.70 27.83
C ASP A 43 -2.60 15.49 26.63
N ALA A 44 -2.88 14.46 25.83
CA ALA A 44 -2.24 14.27 24.55
C ALA A 44 -2.76 15.39 23.67
N ALA A 45 -1.96 16.46 23.56
CA ALA A 45 -2.19 17.57 22.66
C ALA A 45 -2.55 17.01 21.28
N GLN A 46 -3.84 17.00 20.97
CA GLN A 46 -4.34 16.75 19.63
C GLN A 46 -3.82 17.89 18.78
N THR A 47 -2.68 17.68 18.13
CA THR A 47 -2.26 18.57 17.07
C THR A 47 -3.22 18.32 15.91
N ASP A 48 -4.27 19.14 15.84
CA ASP A 48 -5.16 19.28 14.69
C ASP A 48 -4.33 19.77 13.48
N LYS A 49 -3.54 18.86 12.91
CA LYS A 49 -2.74 19.12 11.72
C LYS A 49 -3.61 18.95 10.47
N GLY A 50 -4.87 19.39 10.45
CA GLY A 50 -5.70 19.37 9.24
C GLY A 50 -5.75 18.03 8.49
N THR A 51 -6.15 18.06 7.23
CA THR A 51 -6.13 16.86 6.36
C THR A 51 -4.74 16.65 5.76
N PRO A 52 -4.20 15.41 5.72
CA PRO A 52 -2.93 15.12 5.07
C PRO A 52 -2.89 15.59 3.60
N ILE A 53 -1.78 16.23 3.22
CA ILE A 53 -1.52 16.67 1.85
C ILE A 53 -0.45 15.76 1.26
N VAL A 54 -0.85 14.89 0.34
CA VAL A 54 0.03 13.89 -0.29
C VAL A 54 1.13 14.56 -1.13
N GLY A 55 2.25 13.86 -1.34
CA GLY A 55 3.38 14.40 -2.11
C GLY A 55 3.00 14.86 -3.52
N ALA A 56 2.06 14.17 -4.17
CA ALA A 56 1.54 14.56 -5.49
C ALA A 56 0.82 15.93 -5.50
N ASN A 57 0.29 16.38 -4.36
CA ASN A 57 -0.32 17.70 -4.25
C ASN A 57 0.70 18.83 -4.07
N ARG A 58 1.95 18.51 -3.69
CA ARG A 58 3.02 19.47 -3.38
C ARG A 58 3.84 19.82 -4.61
N THR A 59 3.15 20.25 -5.67
CA THR A 59 3.72 20.50 -7.01
C THR A 59 4.93 21.44 -7.00
N GLU A 60 4.95 22.42 -6.11
CA GLU A 60 6.04 23.37 -5.93
C GLU A 60 7.36 22.71 -5.51
N LYS A 61 7.31 21.52 -4.90
CA LYS A 61 8.50 20.78 -4.46
C LYS A 61 9.18 19.98 -5.56
N TYR A 62 8.44 19.55 -6.58
CA TYR A 62 8.98 18.62 -7.56
C TYR A 62 8.88 19.09 -9.02
N ILE A 63 7.93 19.95 -9.40
CA ILE A 63 7.84 20.46 -10.77
C ILE A 63 9.15 21.14 -11.23
N PRO A 64 9.85 21.95 -10.41
CA PRO A 64 11.13 22.52 -10.80
C PRO A 64 12.20 21.45 -11.11
N LEU A 65 12.14 20.31 -10.43
CA LEU A 65 13.07 19.18 -10.62
C LEU A 65 12.82 18.43 -11.94
N LEU A 66 11.62 18.54 -12.52
CA LEU A 66 11.22 17.86 -13.75
C LEU A 66 11.44 18.72 -15.01
N LYS A 67 11.67 20.03 -14.85
CA LYS A 67 11.74 20.97 -15.98
C LYS A 67 12.88 20.60 -16.94
N GLY A 68 12.54 20.46 -18.22
CA GLY A 68 13.50 20.14 -19.28
C GLY A 68 14.05 18.70 -19.26
N LYS A 69 13.51 17.83 -18.41
CA LYS A 69 13.90 16.41 -18.31
C LYS A 69 12.90 15.51 -19.00
N ARG A 70 13.35 14.38 -19.52
CA ARG A 70 12.51 13.26 -19.94
C ARG A 70 12.11 12.45 -18.71
N VAL A 71 10.82 12.43 -18.40
CA VAL A 71 10.30 11.88 -17.14
C VAL A 71 9.68 10.51 -17.37
N GLY A 72 10.19 9.51 -16.64
CA GLY A 72 9.52 8.22 -16.47
C GLY A 72 8.65 8.27 -15.22
N ILE A 73 7.45 7.65 -15.24
CA ILE A 73 6.53 7.68 -14.10
C ILE A 73 6.05 6.27 -13.78
N VAL A 74 6.30 5.82 -12.55
CA VAL A 74 5.70 4.62 -11.96
C VAL A 74 4.39 5.03 -11.30
N ALA A 75 3.27 4.60 -11.88
CA ALA A 75 1.93 5.03 -11.48
C ALA A 75 0.87 3.96 -11.73
N ASN A 76 -0.25 4.09 -11.02
CA ASN A 76 -1.48 3.33 -11.23
C ASN A 76 -2.70 4.25 -11.02
N GLN A 77 -3.90 3.69 -10.90
CA GLN A 77 -5.13 4.46 -10.74
C GLN A 77 -5.18 5.33 -9.47
N THR A 78 -4.31 5.07 -8.49
CA THR A 78 -4.24 5.83 -7.24
C THR A 78 -3.38 7.09 -7.37
N SER A 79 -2.59 7.21 -8.44
CA SER A 79 -1.65 8.29 -8.73
C SER A 79 -2.38 9.56 -9.15
N VAL A 80 -3.09 10.19 -8.22
CA VAL A 80 -3.89 11.38 -8.47
C VAL A 80 -3.42 12.57 -7.63
N ILE A 81 -3.63 13.77 -8.17
CA ILE A 81 -3.62 15.04 -7.46
C ILE A 81 -5.06 15.38 -7.09
N PHE A 82 -5.29 15.65 -5.80
CA PHE A 82 -6.62 16.00 -5.29
C PHE A 82 -6.87 17.52 -5.38
N LYS A 83 -8.10 17.91 -5.70
CA LYS A 83 -8.55 19.30 -5.65
C LYS A 83 -9.98 19.34 -5.14
N ASP A 84 -10.16 19.68 -3.88
CA ASP A 84 -11.45 19.63 -3.18
C ASP A 84 -12.10 18.25 -3.32
N LYS A 85 -13.25 18.17 -4.00
CA LYS A 85 -13.99 16.93 -4.27
C LYS A 85 -13.57 16.25 -5.59
N ASN A 86 -12.70 16.87 -6.35
CA ASN A 86 -12.23 16.38 -7.65
C ASN A 86 -10.82 15.79 -7.54
N ARG A 87 -10.46 15.02 -8.56
CA ARG A 87 -9.11 14.46 -8.69
C ARG A 87 -8.71 14.44 -10.15
N THR A 88 -7.42 14.59 -10.42
CA THR A 88 -6.85 14.44 -11.75
C THR A 88 -5.63 13.54 -11.65
N HIS A 89 -5.49 12.62 -12.60
CA HIS A 89 -4.34 11.73 -12.62
C HIS A 89 -3.04 12.54 -12.74
N LEU A 90 -1.97 12.11 -12.05
CA LEU A 90 -0.68 12.80 -12.00
C LEU A 90 -0.14 13.03 -13.41
N VAL A 91 -0.08 11.97 -14.22
CA VAL A 91 0.36 12.04 -15.64
C VAL A 91 -0.40 13.11 -16.43
N ASP A 92 -1.73 13.17 -16.31
CA ASP A 92 -2.53 14.17 -17.03
C ASP A 92 -2.18 15.59 -16.57
N SER A 93 -1.97 15.77 -15.26
CA SER A 93 -1.60 17.05 -14.66
C SER A 93 -0.21 17.50 -15.12
N LEU A 94 0.75 16.58 -15.18
CA LEU A 94 2.12 16.86 -15.63
C LEU A 94 2.18 17.23 -17.12
N LEU A 95 1.43 16.51 -17.96
CA LEU A 95 1.32 16.84 -19.38
C LEU A 95 0.68 18.22 -19.59
N ALA A 96 -0.38 18.55 -18.83
CA ALA A 96 -1.00 19.88 -18.87
C ALA A 96 -0.03 21.00 -18.43
N LEU A 97 0.93 20.68 -17.56
CA LEU A 97 2.01 21.58 -17.14
C LEU A 97 3.23 21.54 -18.08
N GLN A 98 3.12 20.91 -19.26
CA GLN A 98 4.18 20.79 -20.27
C GLN A 98 5.44 20.08 -19.76
N VAL A 99 5.29 19.18 -18.78
CA VAL A 99 6.36 18.26 -18.40
C VAL A 99 6.49 17.19 -19.47
N ASN A 100 7.73 16.93 -19.90
CA ASN A 100 8.03 15.93 -20.92
C ASN A 100 8.01 14.51 -20.33
N VAL A 101 6.81 14.00 -20.08
CA VAL A 101 6.59 12.60 -19.70
C VAL A 101 6.79 11.73 -20.94
N VAL A 102 7.69 10.75 -20.88
CA VAL A 102 8.04 9.91 -22.04
C VAL A 102 7.55 8.48 -21.93
N THR A 103 7.36 7.96 -20.71
CA THR A 103 6.96 6.57 -20.49
C THR A 103 6.30 6.42 -19.11
N VAL A 104 5.28 5.58 -19.05
CA VAL A 104 4.62 5.16 -17.81
C VAL A 104 4.97 3.71 -17.51
N PHE A 105 5.25 3.41 -16.25
CA PHE A 105 5.44 2.07 -15.73
C PHE A 105 4.29 1.74 -14.79
N SER A 106 3.62 0.61 -14.99
CA SER A 106 2.45 0.22 -14.21
C SER A 106 2.63 -1.17 -13.58
N PRO A 107 2.32 -1.37 -12.29
CA PRO A 107 2.33 -2.68 -11.65
C PRO A 107 1.04 -3.48 -11.98
N GLU A 108 0.64 -4.37 -11.07
CA GLU A 108 -0.29 -5.50 -11.27
C GLU A 108 -1.77 -5.19 -11.52
N HIS A 109 -2.26 -3.98 -11.21
CA HIS A 109 -3.67 -3.59 -11.38
C HIS A 109 -3.90 -2.55 -12.49
N GLY A 110 -2.87 -2.32 -13.31
CA GLY A 110 -2.95 -1.44 -14.47
C GLY A 110 -2.90 0.05 -14.13
N PHE A 111 -2.77 0.85 -15.17
CA PHE A 111 -2.48 2.28 -15.04
C PHE A 111 -3.71 3.14 -14.73
N ARG A 112 -4.84 2.87 -15.40
CA ARG A 112 -6.08 3.66 -15.26
C ARG A 112 -7.18 2.95 -14.46
N GLY A 113 -6.90 1.78 -13.88
CA GLY A 113 -7.84 1.02 -13.05
C GLY A 113 -9.02 0.42 -13.81
N GLN A 114 -8.86 0.24 -15.13
CA GLN A 114 -9.84 -0.42 -16.01
C GLN A 114 -9.53 -1.91 -16.27
N ALA A 115 -8.37 -2.40 -15.81
CA ALA A 115 -8.00 -3.81 -15.92
C ALA A 115 -8.57 -4.58 -14.72
N ASP A 116 -9.34 -5.64 -14.99
CA ASP A 116 -9.85 -6.54 -13.96
C ASP A 116 -8.72 -7.38 -13.33
N ALA A 117 -8.93 -7.88 -12.12
CA ALA A 117 -7.95 -8.67 -11.33
C ALA A 117 -7.40 -9.93 -12.05
N ALA A 118 -8.00 -10.32 -13.18
CA ALA A 118 -7.63 -11.50 -13.98
C ALA A 118 -7.03 -11.15 -15.36
N GLU A 119 -6.99 -9.88 -15.75
CA GLU A 119 -6.36 -9.48 -17.01
C GLU A 119 -4.86 -9.29 -16.82
N HIS A 120 -4.06 -9.99 -17.61
CA HIS A 120 -2.63 -9.70 -17.69
C HIS A 120 -2.43 -8.25 -18.11
N VAL A 121 -1.93 -7.42 -17.19
CA VAL A 121 -1.44 -6.07 -17.50
C VAL A 121 -0.23 -6.24 -18.41
N ALA A 122 -0.45 -6.16 -19.72
CA ALA A 122 0.58 -6.17 -20.73
C ALA A 122 1.10 -4.74 -20.97
N ASP A 123 2.23 -4.65 -21.67
CA ASP A 123 2.67 -3.39 -22.25
C ASP A 123 1.59 -2.85 -23.19
N GLY A 124 1.51 -1.53 -23.32
CA GLY A 124 0.46 -0.90 -24.09
C GLY A 124 0.69 0.58 -24.31
N VAL A 125 -0.40 1.28 -24.65
CA VAL A 125 -0.41 2.72 -24.87
C VAL A 125 -1.60 3.30 -24.12
N ASP A 126 -1.38 4.38 -23.38
CA ASP A 126 -2.46 5.12 -22.74
C ASP A 126 -3.29 5.82 -23.81
N THR A 127 -4.52 5.35 -24.06
CA THR A 127 -5.38 5.85 -25.15
C THR A 127 -5.70 7.34 -25.04
N LYS A 128 -5.63 7.91 -23.83
CA LYS A 128 -5.86 9.34 -23.57
C LYS A 128 -4.67 10.21 -23.96
N THR A 129 -3.44 9.78 -23.71
CA THR A 129 -2.24 10.61 -23.85
C THR A 129 -1.30 10.17 -24.97
N GLY A 130 -1.46 8.95 -25.48
CA GLY A 130 -0.55 8.33 -26.43
C GLY A 130 0.77 7.85 -25.83
N LEU A 131 0.94 7.94 -24.50
CA LEU A 131 2.17 7.53 -23.84
C LEU A 131 2.31 6.00 -23.82
N PRO A 132 3.53 5.46 -24.03
CA PRO A 132 3.79 4.04 -23.84
C PRO A 132 3.64 3.67 -22.35
N ILE A 133 3.01 2.53 -22.10
CA ILE A 133 2.86 1.90 -20.79
C ILE A 133 3.69 0.61 -20.80
N ILE A 134 4.57 0.48 -19.81
CA ILE A 134 5.38 -0.71 -19.58
C ILE A 134 4.87 -1.40 -18.31
N SER A 135 4.57 -2.70 -18.41
CA SER A 135 4.14 -3.48 -17.27
C SER A 135 5.33 -3.87 -16.39
N LEU A 136 5.20 -3.62 -15.09
CA LEU A 136 6.09 -4.09 -14.03
C LEU A 136 5.47 -5.28 -13.27
N HIS A 137 4.71 -6.12 -13.98
CA HIS A 137 4.09 -7.33 -13.44
C HIS A 137 4.41 -8.58 -14.29
N GLY A 138 4.11 -9.76 -13.75
CA GLY A 138 4.33 -11.02 -14.44
C GLY A 138 5.83 -11.31 -14.64
N LYS A 139 6.25 -11.40 -15.90
CA LYS A 139 7.63 -11.76 -16.28
C LYS A 139 8.63 -10.62 -16.04
N THR A 140 8.17 -9.37 -16.13
CA THR A 140 9.02 -8.19 -16.02
C THR A 140 8.58 -7.38 -14.82
N ARG A 141 9.29 -7.49 -13.69
CA ARG A 141 8.97 -6.75 -12.44
C ARG A 141 9.94 -5.59 -12.16
N LYS A 142 11.05 -5.55 -12.90
CA LYS A 142 12.08 -4.52 -12.83
C LYS A 142 12.16 -3.82 -14.20
N PRO A 143 12.21 -2.48 -14.26
CA PRO A 143 12.49 -1.78 -15.50
C PRO A 143 13.79 -2.30 -16.14
N LEU A 144 13.75 -2.65 -17.42
CA LEU A 144 14.92 -3.10 -18.16
C LEU A 144 15.78 -1.90 -18.57
N PRO A 145 17.10 -2.05 -18.74
CA PRO A 145 17.97 -0.95 -19.15
C PRO A 145 17.50 -0.23 -20.42
N GLU A 146 16.93 -0.95 -21.39
CA GLU A 146 16.36 -0.37 -22.61
C GLU A 146 15.17 0.56 -22.35
N HIS A 147 14.36 0.29 -21.32
CA HIS A 147 13.24 1.15 -20.93
C HIS A 147 13.73 2.47 -20.33
N LEU A 148 14.97 2.49 -19.83
CA LEU A 148 15.55 3.60 -19.08
C LEU A 148 16.40 4.55 -19.94
N LYS A 149 16.82 4.14 -21.15
CA LYS A 149 17.67 4.94 -22.05
C LYS A 149 17.13 6.34 -22.34
N ALA A 150 15.80 6.49 -22.33
CA ALA A 150 15.12 7.73 -22.64
C ALA A 150 14.72 8.55 -21.41
N ILE A 151 15.14 8.18 -20.20
CA ILE A 151 14.66 8.77 -18.95
C ILE A 151 15.81 9.47 -18.23
N ASP A 152 15.58 10.74 -17.87
CA ASP A 152 16.55 11.56 -17.12
C ASP A 152 16.19 11.64 -15.62
N VAL A 153 14.93 11.36 -15.27
CA VAL A 153 14.42 11.30 -13.90
C VAL A 153 13.21 10.38 -13.83
N MET A 154 13.16 9.55 -12.79
CA MET A 154 12.01 8.69 -12.51
C MET A 154 11.15 9.31 -11.40
N VAL A 155 9.83 9.22 -11.53
CA VAL A 155 8.88 9.59 -10.47
C VAL A 155 8.13 8.33 -10.03
N PHE A 156 8.01 8.10 -8.72
CA PHE A 156 7.19 7.04 -8.15
C PHE A 156 6.05 7.65 -7.35
N ASP A 157 4.81 7.34 -7.72
CA ASP A 157 3.61 7.82 -7.05
C ASP A 157 2.56 6.71 -7.01
N ILE A 158 2.49 5.92 -5.94
CA ILE A 158 1.47 4.87 -5.78
C ILE A 158 1.03 4.82 -4.32
N GLN A 159 -0.27 4.70 -4.09
CA GLN A 159 -0.82 4.47 -2.75
C GLN A 159 -0.62 3.00 -2.34
N ASP A 160 0.20 2.81 -1.31
CA ASP A 160 0.40 1.52 -0.63
C ASP A 160 -0.57 1.37 0.57
N VAL A 161 -0.59 0.18 1.19
CA VAL A 161 -1.44 -0.12 2.35
C VAL A 161 -0.69 -0.50 3.62
N GLY A 162 0.65 -0.48 3.61
CA GLY A 162 1.44 -0.62 4.85
C GLY A 162 1.70 -2.05 5.31
N VAL A 163 1.53 -3.04 4.43
CA VAL A 163 1.76 -4.45 4.74
C VAL A 163 2.72 -5.08 3.75
N ARG A 164 3.61 -5.93 4.26
CA ARG A 164 4.77 -6.46 3.51
C ARG A 164 4.42 -7.23 2.25
N PHE A 165 3.26 -7.87 2.23
CA PHE A 165 2.81 -8.70 1.10
C PHE A 165 2.03 -7.93 0.03
N TYR A 166 1.80 -6.63 0.23
CA TYR A 166 1.27 -5.75 -0.80
C TYR A 166 2.43 -5.28 -1.69
N THR A 167 2.40 -5.65 -2.97
CA THR A 167 3.65 -5.75 -3.76
C THR A 167 4.19 -4.42 -4.30
N TYR A 168 3.53 -3.29 -4.04
CA TYR A 168 4.00 -1.99 -4.51
C TYR A 168 5.34 -1.56 -3.88
N ILE A 169 5.62 -1.94 -2.63
CA ILE A 169 6.95 -1.75 -2.03
C ILE A 169 8.03 -2.65 -2.67
N SER A 170 7.63 -3.81 -3.22
CA SER A 170 8.53 -4.67 -4.00
C SER A 170 8.77 -4.10 -5.40
N THR A 171 7.76 -3.48 -6.02
CA THR A 171 7.95 -2.68 -7.24
C THR A 171 8.89 -1.51 -6.97
N LEU A 172 8.72 -0.78 -5.86
CA LEU A 172 9.62 0.29 -5.45
C LEU A 172 11.07 -0.20 -5.34
N HIS A 173 11.32 -1.35 -4.69
CA HIS A 173 12.67 -1.95 -4.62
C HIS A 173 13.30 -2.11 -6.00
N TYR A 174 12.60 -2.73 -6.94
CA TYR A 174 13.16 -2.97 -8.27
C TYR A 174 13.33 -1.68 -9.08
N VAL A 175 12.44 -0.70 -8.92
CA VAL A 175 12.59 0.62 -9.53
C VAL A 175 13.81 1.33 -8.97
N MET A 176 14.00 1.33 -7.65
CA MET A 176 15.18 1.89 -6.99
C MET A 176 16.47 1.23 -7.48
N GLU A 177 16.48 -0.11 -7.56
CA GLU A 177 17.62 -0.87 -8.05
C GLU A 177 17.96 -0.51 -9.50
N ALA A 178 16.96 -0.51 -10.39
CA ALA A 178 17.16 -0.15 -11.79
C ALA A 178 17.62 1.31 -11.96
N CYS A 179 17.09 2.23 -11.16
CA CYS A 179 17.51 3.63 -11.14
C CYS A 179 18.95 3.78 -10.64
N ALA A 180 19.34 3.06 -9.59
CA ALA A 180 20.72 3.07 -9.07
C ALA A 180 21.72 2.53 -10.11
N GLU A 181 21.40 1.42 -10.78
CA GLU A 181 22.25 0.81 -11.81
C GLU A 181 22.45 1.72 -13.04
N ASN A 182 21.48 2.58 -13.35
CA ASN A 182 21.48 3.44 -14.53
C ASN A 182 21.75 4.92 -14.20
N ASN A 183 22.10 5.24 -12.95
CA ASN A 183 22.34 6.61 -12.46
C ASN A 183 21.16 7.58 -12.71
N ILE A 184 19.93 7.08 -12.60
CA ILE A 184 18.72 7.88 -12.76
C ILE A 184 18.24 8.32 -11.37
N PRO A 185 18.08 9.62 -11.10
CA PRO A 185 17.47 10.08 -9.85
C PRO A 185 15.99 9.68 -9.77
N LEU A 186 15.55 9.29 -8.59
CA LEU A 186 14.18 8.87 -8.30
C LEU A 186 13.48 9.86 -7.36
N ILE A 187 12.37 10.43 -7.79
CA ILE A 187 11.52 11.28 -6.97
C ILE A 187 10.33 10.45 -6.48
N ILE A 188 10.15 10.36 -5.17
CA ILE A 188 9.04 9.63 -4.55
C ILE A 188 8.02 10.64 -4.04
N LEU A 189 6.81 10.59 -4.59
CA LEU A 189 5.69 11.40 -4.12
C LEU A 189 4.99 10.60 -3.03
N ASP A 190 5.33 10.94 -1.78
CA ASP A 190 4.95 10.11 -0.65
C ASP A 190 3.44 10.18 -0.36
N ARG A 191 2.90 9.12 0.21
CA ARG A 191 1.48 9.00 0.56
C ARG A 191 1.32 8.42 1.97
N PRO A 192 0.28 8.83 2.72
CA PRO A 192 0.02 8.28 4.04
C PRO A 192 -0.08 6.76 4.00
N ASN A 193 0.49 6.11 5.02
CA ASN A 193 0.27 4.70 5.27
C ASN A 193 -1.03 4.54 6.10
N PRO A 194 -2.08 3.86 5.59
CA PRO A 194 -3.32 3.64 6.35
C PRO A 194 -3.13 2.73 7.58
N ASN A 195 -2.06 1.92 7.61
CA ASN A 195 -1.59 1.14 8.75
C ASN A 195 -0.31 1.74 9.37
N GLY A 196 -0.11 3.05 9.25
CA GLY A 196 1.11 3.73 9.70
C GLY A 196 1.24 3.86 11.21
N ASN A 197 0.15 3.65 11.96
CA ASN A 197 0.06 3.89 13.40
C ASN A 197 0.55 2.72 14.27
N TYR A 198 1.01 1.62 13.68
CA TYR A 198 1.52 0.46 14.42
C TYR A 198 2.51 -0.36 13.59
N VAL A 199 3.27 -1.20 14.30
CA VAL A 199 4.19 -2.19 13.72
C VAL A 199 3.85 -3.53 14.35
N ASP A 200 3.61 -4.56 13.54
CA ASP A 200 3.16 -5.86 14.03
C ASP A 200 3.55 -7.04 13.13
N GLY A 201 3.55 -8.24 13.72
CA GLY A 201 3.85 -9.51 13.09
C GLY A 201 5.35 -9.80 12.94
N PRO A 202 5.70 -11.03 12.50
CA PRO A 202 7.08 -11.47 12.45
C PRO A 202 7.86 -10.73 11.36
N VAL A 203 9.11 -10.37 11.69
CA VAL A 203 10.10 -9.92 10.72
C VAL A 203 10.35 -11.03 9.69
N LEU A 204 10.44 -10.66 8.41
CA LEU A 204 10.67 -11.65 7.34
C LEU A 204 12.01 -12.34 7.54
N ASN A 205 11.97 -13.68 7.66
CA ASN A 205 13.19 -14.47 7.55
C ASN A 205 13.72 -14.38 6.11
N PRO A 206 14.97 -13.95 5.88
CA PRO A 206 15.53 -13.81 4.53
C PRO A 206 15.47 -15.08 3.66
N LYS A 207 15.39 -16.27 4.27
CA LYS A 207 15.19 -17.55 3.56
C LYS A 207 13.85 -17.64 2.82
N HIS A 208 12.87 -16.80 3.18
CA HIS A 208 11.55 -16.73 2.56
C HIS A 208 11.39 -15.49 1.65
N LYS A 209 12.49 -14.83 1.29
CA LYS A 209 12.47 -13.67 0.39
C LYS A 209 11.80 -14.04 -0.93
N SER A 210 10.83 -13.22 -1.33
CA SER A 210 10.11 -13.34 -2.60
C SER A 210 9.50 -11.99 -2.99
N PHE A 211 8.79 -11.91 -4.12
CA PHE A 211 8.16 -10.65 -4.54
C PHE A 211 7.05 -10.16 -3.58
N VAL A 212 6.46 -11.05 -2.77
CA VAL A 212 5.50 -10.69 -1.71
C VAL A 212 6.18 -10.45 -0.35
N GLY A 213 7.50 -10.27 -0.34
CA GLY A 213 8.29 -9.98 0.85
C GLY A 213 9.77 -9.91 0.53
N MET A 214 10.27 -8.70 0.25
CA MET A 214 11.63 -8.49 -0.24
C MET A 214 12.66 -8.23 0.86
N HIS A 215 12.24 -7.66 1.99
CA HIS A 215 13.12 -7.12 3.02
C HIS A 215 12.78 -7.65 4.41
N PRO A 216 13.77 -7.67 5.34
CA PRO A 216 13.59 -8.09 6.73
C PRO A 216 12.84 -7.02 7.54
N VAL A 217 11.59 -6.74 7.16
CA VAL A 217 10.64 -5.88 7.89
C VAL A 217 9.51 -6.71 8.49
N ALA A 218 8.83 -6.16 9.50
CA ALA A 218 7.63 -6.74 10.09
C ALA A 218 6.50 -6.91 9.05
N LEU A 219 5.44 -7.65 9.39
CA LEU A 219 4.32 -7.90 8.48
C LEU A 219 3.55 -6.60 8.21
N VAL A 220 3.21 -5.87 9.27
CA VAL A 220 2.80 -4.46 9.20
C VAL A 220 4.00 -3.62 9.60
N HIS A 221 4.48 -2.78 8.70
CA HIS A 221 5.80 -2.14 8.86
C HIS A 221 5.74 -0.69 9.35
N GLY A 222 4.56 -0.08 9.47
CA GLY A 222 4.36 1.27 10.01
C GLY A 222 4.87 2.45 9.15
N MET A 223 5.78 2.20 8.20
CA MET A 223 6.39 3.25 7.37
C MET A 223 5.52 3.70 6.19
N THR A 224 5.64 4.96 5.77
CA THR A 224 5.23 5.41 4.42
C THR A 224 6.13 4.80 3.35
N ILE A 225 5.76 4.93 2.07
CA ILE A 225 6.59 4.41 0.98
C ILE A 225 7.88 5.21 0.82
N GLY A 226 7.86 6.52 1.13
CA GLY A 226 9.04 7.37 1.19
C GLY A 226 10.02 6.95 2.27
N GLU A 227 9.53 6.71 3.49
CA GLU A 227 10.34 6.19 4.62
C GLU A 227 10.90 4.80 4.31
N TYR A 228 10.08 3.93 3.71
CA TYR A 228 10.50 2.60 3.29
C TYR A 228 11.64 2.65 2.27
N ALA A 229 11.58 3.56 1.29
CA ALA A 229 12.66 3.77 0.33
C ALA A 229 13.95 4.28 1.00
N GLN A 230 13.84 5.19 1.97
CA GLN A 230 14.98 5.62 2.75
C GLN A 230 15.61 4.47 3.52
N MET A 231 14.80 3.57 4.11
CA MET A 231 15.26 2.37 4.79
C MET A 231 15.97 1.40 3.83
N ILE A 232 15.43 1.17 2.62
CA ILE A 232 16.09 0.35 1.57
C ILE A 232 17.51 0.86 1.30
N ASN A 233 17.67 2.17 1.12
CA ASN A 233 18.97 2.79 0.88
C ASN A 233 19.89 2.76 2.10
N GLY A 234 19.36 3.07 3.29
CA GLY A 234 20.13 3.16 4.53
C GLY A 234 20.69 1.81 4.96
N GLU A 235 19.88 0.77 4.83
CA GLU A 235 20.24 -0.62 5.14
C GLU A 235 20.94 -1.33 3.98
N LYS A 236 21.15 -0.64 2.85
CA LYS A 236 21.85 -1.15 1.65
C LYS A 236 21.24 -2.46 1.12
N TRP A 237 19.91 -2.50 1.05
CA TRP A 237 19.17 -3.71 0.63
C TRP A 237 19.13 -3.96 -0.88
N LEU A 238 19.53 -2.99 -1.71
CA LEU A 238 19.66 -3.17 -3.15
C LEU A 238 20.85 -4.08 -3.48
N ALA A 239 20.86 -4.67 -4.69
CA ALA A 239 21.96 -5.51 -5.14
C ALA A 239 23.34 -4.83 -4.95
N ASN A 240 24.32 -5.61 -4.49
CA ASN A 240 25.68 -5.17 -4.23
C ASN A 240 25.80 -4.00 -3.24
N GLY A 241 24.76 -3.74 -2.44
CA GLY A 241 24.72 -2.61 -1.52
C GLY A 241 24.62 -1.26 -2.21
N ALA A 242 24.12 -1.23 -3.46
CA ALA A 242 23.86 -0.01 -4.20
C ALA A 242 22.87 0.90 -3.47
N GLN A 243 22.92 2.19 -3.79
CA GLN A 243 22.01 3.18 -3.24
C GLN A 243 21.45 4.02 -4.39
N CYS A 244 20.13 4.20 -4.40
CA CYS A 244 19.46 5.03 -5.39
C CYS A 244 19.52 6.50 -4.97
N ASN A 245 19.79 7.43 -5.89
CA ASN A 245 19.68 8.85 -5.60
C ASN A 245 18.18 9.23 -5.50
N ILE A 246 17.65 9.26 -4.28
CA ILE A 246 16.23 9.51 -4.03
C ILE A 246 15.96 10.93 -3.52
N THR A 247 14.84 11.50 -3.94
CA THR A 247 14.22 12.68 -3.34
C THR A 247 12.81 12.32 -2.90
N VAL A 248 12.50 12.44 -1.60
CA VAL A 248 11.16 12.16 -1.07
C VAL A 248 10.40 13.48 -0.90
N VAL A 249 9.28 13.63 -1.60
CA VAL A 249 8.32 14.70 -1.35
C VAL A 249 7.36 14.21 -0.27
N THR A 250 7.68 14.55 0.98
CA THR A 250 6.96 14.05 2.15
C THR A 250 5.52 14.55 2.18
N VAL A 251 4.66 13.72 2.77
CA VAL A 251 3.30 14.11 3.13
C VAL A 251 3.35 15.27 4.12
N GLU A 252 2.62 16.33 3.84
CA GLU A 252 2.41 17.41 4.80
C GLU A 252 1.20 17.08 5.66
N ASN A 253 1.16 17.59 6.90
CA ASN A 253 0.02 17.36 7.81
C ASN A 253 -0.21 15.88 8.17
N TYR A 254 0.85 15.08 8.21
CA TYR A 254 0.81 13.65 8.55
C TYR A 254 1.79 13.32 9.69
N THR A 255 1.34 12.42 10.56
CA THR A 255 2.13 11.71 11.57
C THR A 255 1.67 10.26 11.57
N HIS A 256 2.42 9.36 12.20
CA HIS A 256 2.00 7.98 12.33
C HIS A 256 0.68 7.83 13.10
N ASP A 257 0.31 8.77 13.98
CA ASP A 257 -0.98 8.77 14.69
C ASP A 257 -2.14 9.35 13.86
N THR A 258 -1.87 9.89 12.67
CA THR A 258 -2.90 10.51 11.83
C THR A 258 -3.75 9.43 11.16
N PRO A 259 -5.06 9.35 11.45
CA PRO A 259 -5.94 8.39 10.79
C PRO A 259 -6.06 8.73 9.30
N TYR A 260 -5.95 7.72 8.44
CA TYR A 260 -6.07 7.90 7.00
C TYR A 260 -6.94 6.80 6.37
N SER A 261 -7.98 7.22 5.66
CA SER A 261 -8.82 6.33 4.87
C SER A 261 -8.50 6.47 3.40
N LEU A 262 -8.37 5.34 2.72
CA LEU A 262 -8.04 5.28 1.30
C LEU A 262 -9.17 5.90 0.45
N LEU A 263 -8.86 6.98 -0.27
CA LEU A 263 -9.81 7.67 -1.15
C LEU A 263 -10.04 6.93 -2.49
N ILE A 264 -9.10 6.07 -2.87
CA ILE A 264 -9.14 5.22 -4.05
C ILE A 264 -8.73 3.83 -3.61
N LYS A 265 -9.51 2.82 -4.02
CA LYS A 265 -9.13 1.43 -3.79
C LYS A 265 -7.80 1.13 -4.51
N PRO A 266 -6.75 0.70 -3.79
CA PRO A 266 -5.45 0.45 -4.39
C PRO A 266 -5.41 -0.88 -5.17
N SER A 267 -6.34 -1.79 -4.85
CA SER A 267 -6.64 -3.06 -5.53
C SER A 267 -8.17 -3.28 -5.61
N PRO A 268 -8.65 -4.20 -6.47
CA PRO A 268 -10.09 -4.49 -6.57
C PRO A 268 -10.71 -5.06 -5.29
N ASN A 269 -9.96 -5.91 -4.59
CA ASN A 269 -10.27 -6.49 -3.27
C ASN A 269 -9.48 -5.81 -2.16
#